data_AF-D4XQM1-F1
#
_entry.id   AF-D4XQM1-F1
#
_cell.length_a   1.000
_cell.length_b   1.000
_cell.length_c   1.000
_cell.angle_alpha   90.00
_cell.angle_beta   90.00
_cell.angle_gamma   90.00
#
_symmetry.space_group_name_H-M   'P 1'
#
loop_
_entity.id
_entity.type
_entity.pdbx_description
1 polymer ?
#
loop_
_entity_poly.entity_id
_entity_poly.type
_entity_poly.pdbx_seq_one_letter_code
_entity_poly.pdbx_strand_id
1 'polypeptide(L)'
;MDNWKYALIASVVTIVGMALIALLSRFKLWKVSVSIFLISGVFFYILVLVGRRSDNRGFDDGPWGAHGLLRELINLEIILVSLGVGAFVTLLFLFSIIFSNNKK
;
A
#
# COMPACT_ATOMS: atom_id res chain seq x y z
N MET A 1 -21.37 9.73 18.26
CA MET A 1 -20.41 9.39 17.18
C MET A 1 -19.65 8.17 17.65
N ASP A 2 -19.81 7.01 17.00
CA ASP A 2 -19.28 5.71 17.44
C ASP A 2 -17.76 5.60 17.18
N ASN A 3 -16.98 6.34 17.96
CA ASN A 3 -15.52 6.35 17.91
C ASN A 3 -14.89 4.99 18.30
N TRP A 4 -15.67 4.12 18.96
CA TRP A 4 -15.27 2.78 19.35
C TRP A 4 -14.84 1.90 18.18
N LYS A 5 -15.49 2.03 17.02
CA LYS A 5 -15.12 1.25 15.81
C LYS A 5 -13.72 1.63 15.32
N TYR A 6 -13.41 2.91 15.29
CA TYR A 6 -12.10 3.40 14.86
C TYR A 6 -11.00 3.03 15.86
N ALA A 7 -11.28 3.12 17.16
CA ALA A 7 -10.36 2.70 18.21
C ALA A 7 -10.02 1.20 18.10
N LEU A 8 -11.02 0.35 17.82
CA LEU A 8 -10.82 -1.09 17.62
C LEU A 8 -10.01 -1.39 16.34
N ILE A 9 -10.30 -0.70 15.24
CA ILE A 9 -9.51 -0.88 14.01
C ILE A 9 -8.06 -0.46 14.24
N ALA A 10 -7.84 0.70 14.86
CA ALA A 10 -6.49 1.20 15.13
C ALA A 10 -5.70 0.24 16.03
N SER A 11 -6.33 -0.32 17.07
CA SER A 11 -5.66 -1.27 17.98
C SER A 11 -5.26 -2.56 17.26
N VAL A 12 -6.17 -3.14 16.46
CA VAL A 12 -5.87 -4.33 15.66
C VAL A 12 -4.73 -4.07 14.68
N VAL A 13 -4.78 -2.96 13.94
CA VAL A 13 -3.73 -2.58 12.99
C VAL A 13 -2.38 -2.38 13.68
N THR A 14 -2.38 -1.78 14.88
CA THR A 14 -1.15 -1.56 15.66
C THR A 14 -0.53 -2.90 16.11
N ILE A 15 -1.34 -3.81 16.64
CA ILE A 15 -0.86 -5.14 17.07
C ILE A 15 -0.26 -5.91 15.89
N VAL A 16 -0.99 -5.95 14.76
CA VAL A 16 -0.51 -6.62 13.55
C VAL A 16 0.77 -5.97 13.02
N GLY A 17 0.84 -4.65 13.01
CA GLY A 17 2.03 -3.90 12.58
C GLY A 17 3.27 -4.21 13.44
N MET A 18 3.13 -4.20 14.76
CA MET A 18 4.21 -4.54 15.68
C MET A 18 4.69 -5.99 15.51
N ALA A 19 3.76 -6.94 15.37
CA ALA A 19 4.08 -8.34 15.12
C ALA A 19 4.85 -8.51 13.79
N LEU A 20 4.43 -7.79 12.75
CA LEU A 20 5.08 -7.81 11.46
C LEU A 20 6.51 -7.23 11.52
N ILE A 21 6.71 -6.10 12.21
CA ILE A 21 8.05 -5.51 12.41
C ILE A 21 8.98 -6.49 13.14
N ALA A 22 8.49 -7.14 14.19
CA ALA A 22 9.27 -8.12 14.97
C ALA A 22 9.63 -9.38 14.16
N LEU A 23 8.76 -9.81 13.24
CA LEU A 23 9.05 -10.90 12.31
C LEU A 23 10.09 -10.47 11.27
N LEU A 24 9.88 -9.30 10.66
CA LEU A 24 10.69 -8.80 9.55
C LEU A 24 12.10 -8.39 9.97
N SER A 25 12.30 -7.97 11.22
CA SER A 25 13.61 -7.59 11.76
C SER A 25 14.64 -8.73 11.76
N ARG A 26 14.20 -9.99 11.62
CA ARG A 26 15.06 -11.18 11.53
C ARG A 26 15.72 -11.36 10.15
N PHE A 27 15.22 -10.67 9.12
CA PHE A 27 15.71 -10.80 7.75
C PHE A 27 16.68 -9.66 7.39
N LYS A 28 17.40 -9.82 6.27
CA LYS A 28 18.27 -8.75 5.75
C LYS A 28 17.44 -7.53 5.37
N LEU A 29 17.75 -6.37 5.95
CA LEU A 29 16.99 -5.13 5.81
C LEU A 29 16.68 -4.79 4.34
N TRP A 30 17.68 -4.86 3.46
CA TRP A 30 17.48 -4.52 2.04
C TRP A 30 16.46 -5.44 1.34
N LYS A 31 16.43 -6.74 1.68
CA LYS A 31 15.46 -7.69 1.11
C LYS A 31 14.06 -7.35 1.58
N VAL A 32 13.92 -7.04 2.87
CA VAL A 32 12.65 -6.61 3.47
C VAL A 32 12.15 -5.33 2.82
N SER A 33 13.01 -4.32 2.66
CA SER A 33 12.66 -3.05 2.04
C SER A 33 12.17 -3.21 0.61
N VAL A 34 12.85 -4.03 -0.21
CA VAL A 34 12.42 -4.31 -1.59
C VAL A 34 11.07 -5.04 -1.59
N SER A 35 10.90 -6.06 -0.75
CA SER A 35 9.63 -6.79 -0.67
C SER A 35 8.47 -5.91 -0.24
N ILE A 36 8.65 -5.06 0.79
CA ILE A 36 7.61 -4.13 1.25
C ILE A 36 7.29 -3.13 0.15
N PHE A 37 8.30 -2.59 -0.54
CA PHE A 37 8.10 -1.63 -1.63
C PHE A 37 7.25 -2.23 -2.75
N LEU A 38 7.58 -3.45 -3.20
CA LEU A 38 6.85 -4.12 -4.27
C LEU A 38 5.43 -4.48 -3.83
N ILE A 39 5.26 -5.09 -2.65
CA ILE A 39 3.94 -5.50 -2.16
C ILE A 39 3.03 -4.30 -1.96
N SER A 40 3.51 -3.25 -1.28
CA SER A 40 2.72 -2.04 -1.03
C SER A 40 2.44 -1.28 -2.32
N GLY A 41 3.43 -1.10 -3.20
CA GLY A 41 3.24 -0.44 -4.49
C GLY A 41 2.19 -1.14 -5.35
N VAL A 42 2.25 -2.46 -5.48
CA VAL A 42 1.26 -3.25 -6.23
C VAL A 42 -0.12 -3.17 -5.57
N PHE A 43 -0.19 -3.29 -4.24
CA PHE A 43 -1.45 -3.23 -3.51
C PHE A 43 -2.15 -1.87 -3.69
N PHE A 44 -1.44 -0.77 -3.52
CA PHE A 44 -2.01 0.57 -3.70
C PHE A 44 -2.34 0.87 -5.16
N TYR A 45 -1.55 0.37 -6.10
CA TYR A 45 -1.86 0.45 -7.52
C TYR A 45 -3.21 -0.21 -7.84
N ILE A 46 -3.44 -1.43 -7.34
CA ILE A 46 -4.72 -2.13 -7.51
C ILE A 46 -5.86 -1.34 -6.84
N LEU A 47 -5.65 -0.81 -5.63
CA LEU A 47 -6.68 -0.02 -4.94
C LEU A 47 -7.08 1.23 -5.73
N VAL A 48 -6.12 1.98 -6.26
CA VAL A 48 -6.40 3.19 -7.06
C VAL A 48 -7.11 2.80 -8.36
N LEU A 49 -6.67 1.73 -9.02
CA LEU A 49 -7.31 1.24 -10.25
C LEU A 49 -8.77 0.82 -10.00
N VAL A 50 -9.03 0.09 -8.91
CA VAL A 50 -10.40 -0.32 -8.53
C VAL A 50 -11.25 0.89 -8.14
N GLY A 51 -10.69 1.85 -7.40
CA GLY A 51 -11.38 3.09 -7.04
C GLY A 51 -11.83 3.87 -8.28
N ARG A 52 -10.94 4.06 -9.25
CA ARG A 52 -11.25 4.75 -10.51
C ARG A 52 -12.25 3.98 -11.38
N ARG A 53 -12.19 2.64 -11.36
CA ARG A 53 -13.20 1.80 -12.01
C ARG A 53 -14.60 2.04 -11.44
N SER A 54 -14.70 2.29 -10.14
CA SER A 54 -15.99 2.60 -9.48
C SER A 54 -16.56 3.95 -9.90
N ASP A 55 -15.71 4.93 -10.21
CA ASP A 55 -16.14 6.28 -10.62
C ASP A 55 -16.50 6.37 -12.11
N ASN A 56 -15.96 5.47 -12.94
CA ASN A 56 -16.34 5.39 -14.35
C ASN A 56 -17.54 4.47 -14.55
N ARG A 57 -18.56 4.97 -15.25
CA ARG A 57 -19.86 4.33 -15.53
C ARG A 57 -19.78 3.09 -16.44
N GLY A 58 -18.72 2.30 -16.36
CA GLY A 58 -18.56 1.03 -17.08
C GLY A 58 -18.10 1.15 -18.53
N PHE A 59 -18.18 0.02 -19.23
CA PHE A 59 -17.71 -0.18 -20.61
C PHE A 59 -18.66 0.42 -21.67
N ASP A 60 -19.95 0.56 -21.32
CA ASP A 60 -21.00 0.88 -22.28
C ASP A 60 -21.17 2.40 -22.48
N ASP A 61 -21.00 3.22 -21.44
CA ASP A 61 -21.16 4.69 -21.49
C ASP A 61 -20.01 5.48 -20.83
N GLY A 62 -18.93 4.81 -20.41
CA GLY A 62 -17.76 5.42 -19.77
C GLY A 62 -16.58 5.64 -20.72
N PRO A 63 -15.57 6.46 -20.34
CA PRO A 63 -14.29 6.61 -21.06
C PRO A 63 -13.49 5.30 -21.23
N TRP A 64 -14.02 4.20 -20.70
CA TRP A 64 -13.41 2.90 -20.47
C TRP A 64 -13.70 1.84 -21.53
N GLY A 65 -14.28 2.20 -22.69
CA GLY A 65 -14.46 1.26 -23.82
C GLY A 65 -13.17 0.47 -24.15
N ALA A 66 -13.16 -0.44 -25.13
CA ALA A 66 -12.08 -1.45 -25.32
C ALA A 66 -10.60 -0.98 -25.24
N HIS A 67 -10.30 0.30 -25.43
CA HIS A 67 -8.97 0.92 -25.29
C HIS A 67 -8.69 1.63 -23.94
N GLY A 68 -9.72 1.88 -23.12
CA GLY A 68 -9.63 2.63 -21.87
C GLY A 68 -9.03 1.84 -20.70
N LEU A 69 -9.27 0.53 -20.63
CA LEU A 69 -8.68 -0.34 -19.60
C LEU A 69 -7.14 -0.39 -19.68
N LEU A 70 -6.61 -0.60 -20.89
CA LEU A 70 -5.16 -0.60 -21.12
C LEU A 70 -4.54 0.76 -20.84
N ARG A 71 -5.21 1.85 -21.25
CA ARG A 71 -4.77 3.22 -21.01
C ARG A 71 -4.73 3.57 -19.52
N GLU A 72 -5.66 3.05 -18.72
CA GLU A 72 -5.63 3.21 -17.27
C GLU A 72 -4.57 2.34 -16.59
N LEU A 73 -4.34 1.12 -17.07
CA LEU A 73 -3.27 0.29 -16.53
C LEU A 73 -1.89 0.95 -16.71
N ILE A 74 -1.64 1.57 -17.86
CA ILE A 74 -0.39 2.30 -18.11
C ILE A 74 -0.45 3.77 -17.68
N ASN A 75 -1.46 4.17 -16.90
CA ASN A 75 -1.58 5.55 -16.48
C ASN A 75 -0.44 5.93 -15.53
N LEU A 76 0.39 6.85 -16.00
CA LEU A 76 1.61 7.30 -15.33
C LEU A 76 1.31 7.96 -13.98
N GLU A 77 0.17 8.63 -13.84
CA GLU A 77 -0.27 9.20 -12.56
C GLU A 77 -0.50 8.11 -11.51
N ILE A 78 -1.22 7.05 -11.88
CA ILE A 78 -1.52 5.91 -10.99
C ILE A 78 -0.22 5.21 -10.58
N ILE A 79 0.67 5.00 -11.56
CA ILE A 79 1.98 4.40 -11.31
C ILE A 79 2.79 5.26 -10.34
N LEU A 80 2.91 6.57 -10.58
CA LEU A 80 3.69 7.47 -9.73
C LEU A 80 3.13 7.57 -8.31
N VAL A 81 1.81 7.70 -8.16
CA VAL A 81 1.16 7.75 -6.84
C VAL A 81 1.42 6.44 -6.08
N SER A 82 1.28 5.30 -6.75
CA SER A 82 1.49 3.99 -6.13
C SER A 82 2.95 3.75 -5.74
N LEU A 83 3.89 4.16 -6.59
CA LEU A 83 5.32 4.12 -6.27
C LEU A 83 5.66 5.06 -5.11
N GLY A 84 5.08 6.25 -5.08
CA GLY A 84 5.27 7.22 -4.00
C GLY A 84 4.77 6.70 -2.66
N VAL A 85 3.55 6.15 -2.62
CA VAL A 85 3.00 5.52 -1.41
C VAL A 85 3.81 4.29 -1.02
N GLY A 86 4.20 3.45 -1.98
CA GLY A 86 5.04 2.28 -1.71
C GLY A 86 6.39 2.66 -1.10
N ALA A 87 7.04 3.71 -1.62
CA ALA A 87 8.28 4.23 -1.06
C ALA A 87 8.08 4.75 0.37
N PHE A 88 7.01 5.51 0.61
CA PHE A 88 6.68 6.03 1.92
C PHE A 88 6.45 4.91 2.96
N VAL A 89 5.65 3.90 2.62
CA VAL A 89 5.41 2.75 3.50
C VAL A 89 6.70 1.98 3.78
N THR A 90 7.54 1.77 2.77
CA THR A 90 8.85 1.13 2.95
C THR A 90 9.75 1.91 3.91
N LEU A 91 9.76 3.24 3.83
CA LEU A 91 10.52 4.08 4.75
C LEU A 91 10.02 3.94 6.19
N LEU A 92 8.71 3.90 6.42
CA LEU A 92 8.13 3.69 7.76
C LEU A 92 8.59 2.37 8.37
N PHE A 93 8.54 1.28 7.60
CA PHE A 93 9.01 -0.03 8.07
C PHE A 93 10.52 -0.08 8.26
N LEU A 94 11.28 0.54 7.36
CA LEU A 94 12.73 0.61 7.47
C LEU A 94 13.15 1.32 8.76
N PHE A 95 12.60 2.50 9.05
CA PHE A 95 12.87 3.21 10.30
C PHE A 95 12.42 2.40 11.51
N SER A 96 11.22 1.80 11.45
CA SER A 96 10.70 0.98 12.55
C SER A 96 11.60 -0.22 12.88
N ILE A 97 12.12 -0.91 11.86
CA ILE A 97 13.04 -2.04 12.04
C ILE A 97 14.39 -1.58 12.58
N ILE A 98 14.95 -0.49 12.05
CA ILE A 98 16.22 0.08 12.53
C ILE A 98 16.11 0.46 14.01
N PHE A 99 15.06 1.18 14.40
CA PHE A 99 14.85 1.56 15.79
C PHE A 99 14.58 0.36 16.70
N SER A 100 13.89 -0.67 16.20
CA SER A 100 13.66 -1.92 16.94
C SER A 100 14.97 -2.66 17.21
N ASN A 101 15.87 -2.73 16.22
CA ASN A 101 17.16 -3.41 16.36
C ASN A 101 18.16 -2.64 17.23
N ASN A 102 18.13 -1.31 17.23
CA ASN A 102 18.99 -0.47 18.08
C ASN A 102 18.60 -0.47 19.57
N LYS A 103 17.49 -1.12 19.96
CA LYS A 103 17.08 -1.28 21.37
C LYS A 103 17.60 -2.58 22.01
N LYS A 104 18.32 -3.41 21.26
CA LYS A 104 19.07 -4.57 21.79
C LYS A 104 20.48 -4.15 22.14
#